data_AF-A0A9E3V5B4-F1
#
_entry.id   AF-A0A9E3V5B4-F1
#
_cell.length_a   1.000
_cell.length_b   1.000
_cell.length_c   1.000
_cell.angle_alpha   90.00
_cell.angle_beta   90.00
_cell.angle_gamma   90.00
#
_symmetry.space_group_name_H-M   'P 1'
#
loop_
_entity.id
_entity.type
_entity.pdbx_description
1 polymer ?
#
loop_
_entity_poly.entity_id
_entity_poly.type
_entity_poly.pdbx_seq_one_letter_code
_entity_poly.pdbx_strand_id
1 'polypeptide(L)' 'MDTELMELHLRAGRRAGVERTCGKKVAYPAEDSATRAAVAMNAKPTTRKPLEAYPCAFCEQWHIGRAMSLDELRSSATG' A
#
# COMPACT_ATOMS: atom_id res chain seq x y z
N MET A 1 0.78 -6.56 9.48
CA MET A 1 -0.50 -5.83 9.34
C MET A 1 -1.62 -6.68 9.91
N ASP A 2 -2.67 -6.11 10.52
CA ASP A 2 -3.83 -6.90 10.95
C ASP A 2 -4.75 -7.28 9.77
N THR A 3 -5.61 -8.26 9.98
CA THR A 3 -6.47 -8.83 8.93
C THR A 3 -7.48 -7.81 8.38
N GLU A 4 -8.07 -6.96 9.22
CA GLU A 4 -9.06 -5.96 8.79
C GLU A 4 -8.41 -4.92 7.88
N LEU A 5 -7.26 -4.39 8.29
CA LEU A 5 -6.50 -3.42 7.52
C LEU A 5 -6.02 -4.00 6.19
N MET A 6 -5.59 -5.27 6.18
CA MET A 6 -5.23 -5.98 4.97
C MET A 6 -6.41 -6.07 3.99
N GLU A 7 -7.59 -6.48 4.45
CA GLU A 7 -8.78 -6.55 3.60
C GLU A 7 -9.17 -5.18 3.02
N LEU A 8 -9.07 -4.12 3.82
CA LEU A 8 -9.36 -2.76 3.37
C LEU A 8 -8.42 -2.33 2.25
N HIS A 9 -7.12 -2.60 2.38
CA HIS A 9 -6.14 -2.35 1.32
C HIS A 9 -6.45 -3.13 0.04
N LEU A 10 -6.80 -4.41 0.16
CA LEU A 10 -7.14 -5.24 -0.99
C LEU A 10 -8.38 -4.71 -1.72
N ARG A 11 -9.44 -4.35 -0.98
CA ARG A 11 -10.68 -3.79 -1.56
C ARG A 11 -10.43 -2.44 -2.21
N ALA A 12 -9.76 -1.53 -1.51
CA ALA A 12 -9.40 -0.22 -2.06
C ALA A 12 -8.52 -0.35 -3.30
N GLY A 13 -7.56 -1.27 -3.29
CA GLY A 13 -6.67 -1.56 -4.42
C GLY A 13 -7.41 -2.07 -5.65
N ARG A 14 -8.37 -2.99 -5.47
CA ARG A 14 -9.23 -3.49 -6.56
C ARG A 14 -10.01 -2.37 -7.22
N ARG A 15 -10.63 -1.49 -6.42
CA ARG A 15 -11.41 -0.35 -6.92
C ARG A 15 -10.55 0.72 -7.59
N ALA A 16 -9.34 0.96 -7.07
CA ALA A 16 -8.40 1.90 -7.69
C ALA A 16 -7.92 1.42 -9.07
N GLY A 17 -7.87 0.11 -9.29
CA GLY A 17 -7.49 -0.52 -10.55
C GLY A 17 -5.99 -0.83 -10.65
N VAL A 18 -5.65 -1.74 -11.57
CA VAL A 18 -4.31 -2.31 -11.71
C VAL A 18 -3.23 -1.25 -11.95
N GLU A 19 -3.50 -0.22 -12.75
CA GLU A 19 -2.52 0.81 -13.11
C GLU A 19 -2.05 1.62 -11.89
N ARG A 20 -2.98 1.94 -10.98
CA ARG A 20 -2.71 2.73 -9.77
C ARG A 20 -2.17 1.89 -8.63
N THR A 21 -2.54 0.61 -8.58
CA THR A 21 -2.24 -0.28 -7.45
C THR A 21 -1.00 -1.14 -7.69
N CYS A 22 -0.74 -1.57 -8.93
CA CYS A 22 0.32 -2.53 -9.27
C CYS A 22 1.21 -2.09 -10.44
N GLY A 23 0.64 -1.49 -11.50
CA GLY A 23 1.21 -1.49 -12.85
C GLY A 23 2.66 -1.02 -12.99
N LYS A 24 3.10 -0.02 -12.22
CA LYS A 24 4.50 0.48 -12.23
C LYS A 24 5.17 0.41 -10.85
N LYS A 25 4.57 -0.30 -9.90
CA LYS A 25 5.07 -0.34 -8.53
C LYS A 25 6.08 -1.46 -8.35
N VAL A 26 7.12 -1.16 -7.57
CA VAL A 26 8.10 -2.17 -7.16
C VAL A 26 7.38 -3.21 -6.32
N ALA A 27 7.51 -4.46 -6.73
CA ALA A 27 6.90 -5.61 -6.07
C ALA A 27 7.89 -6.22 -5.07
N TYR A 28 7.41 -6.42 -3.85
CA TYR A 28 8.18 -6.98 -2.74
C TYR A 28 7.55 -8.32 -2.34
N PRO A 29 8.34 -9.40 -2.20
CA PRO A 29 7.79 -10.73 -1.93
C PRO A 29 7.20 -10.88 -0.52
N ALA A 30 7.55 -10.00 0.41
CA ALA A 30 7.12 -10.09 1.81
C ALA A 30 6.88 -8.71 2.43
N GLU A 31 5.94 -8.65 3.38
CA GLU A 31 5.60 -7.44 4.16
C GLU A 31 6.86 -6.76 4.71
N ASP A 32 7.67 -7.52 5.45
CA ASP A 32 8.89 -7.00 6.10
C ASP A 32 9.84 -6.31 5.12
N SER A 33 9.98 -6.84 3.91
CA SER A 33 10.86 -6.26 2.90
C SER A 33 10.33 -4.94 2.36
N ALA A 34 9.00 -4.86 2.14
CA ALA A 34 8.34 -3.62 1.75
C ALA A 34 8.36 -2.58 2.88
N THR A 35 8.13 -3.01 4.12
CA THR A 35 8.14 -2.14 5.31
C THR A 35 9.51 -1.52 5.53
N ARG A 36 10.59 -2.32 5.48
CA ARG A 36 11.97 -1.77 5.57
C ARG A 36 12.27 -0.76 4.46
N ALA A 37 11.83 -1.06 3.23
CA ALA A 37 12.00 -0.12 2.12
C ALA A 37 11.18 1.16 2.30
N ALA A 38 9.94 1.08 2.79
CA ALA A 38 9.11 2.24 3.09
C ALA A 38 9.74 3.11 4.19
N VAL A 39 10.27 2.52 5.26
CA VAL A 39 11.02 3.23 6.32
C VAL A 39 12.23 3.95 5.75
N ALA A 40 13.04 3.27 4.91
CA ALA A 40 14.20 3.89 4.28
C ALA A 40 13.82 5.02 3.32
N MET A 41 12.68 4.93 2.62
CA MET A 41 12.17 6.01 1.79
C MET A 41 11.67 7.19 2.63
N ASN A 42 10.98 6.94 3.74
CA ASN A 42 10.51 7.97 4.66
C ASN A 42 11.66 8.75 5.33
N ALA A 43 12.82 8.13 5.52
CA ALA A 43 14.01 8.81 6.05
C ALA A 43 14.60 9.87 5.09
N LYS A 44 14.19 9.88 3.81
CA LYS A 44 14.71 10.85 2.83
C LYS A 44 14.03 12.21 3.00
N PRO A 45 14.77 13.34 2.99
CA PRO A 45 14.19 14.69 3.08
C PRO A 45 13.20 15.03 1.96
N THR A 46 13.31 14.34 0.83
CA THR A 46 12.44 14.53 -0.34
C THR A 46 11.06 13.90 -0.19
N THR A 47 10.84 13.06 0.83
CA THR A 47 9.58 12.35 1.02
C THR A 47 8.55 13.27 1.66
N ARG A 48 7.63 13.77 0.82
CA ARG A 48 6.63 14.78 1.23
C ARG A 48 5.44 14.20 1.98
N LYS A 49 5.13 12.92 1.79
CA LYS A 49 4.01 12.24 2.44
C LYS A 49 4.51 10.93 3.03
N PRO A 50 4.03 10.52 4.22
CA PRO A 50 4.39 9.23 4.79
C PRO A 50 4.04 8.11 3.80
N LEU A 51 4.97 7.18 3.65
CA LEU A 51 4.82 6.00 2.83
C LEU A 51 4.64 4.77 3.72
N GLU A 52 3.87 3.81 3.22
CA GLU A 52 3.52 2.58 3.91
C GLU A 52 3.53 1.41 2.93
N ALA A 53 3.90 0.23 3.44
CA ALA A 53 3.77 -1.02 2.73
C ALA A 53 2.33 -1.52 2.76
N TYR A 54 1.80 -1.94 1.62
CA TYR A 54 0.44 -2.48 1.53
C TYR A 54 0.40 -3.72 0.63
N PRO A 55 -0.53 -4.67 0.90
CA PRO A 55 -0.71 -5.86 0.11
C PRO A 55 -1.41 -5.54 -1.22
N CYS A 56 -0.93 -6.13 -2.33
CA CYS A 56 -1.49 -5.89 -3.65
C CYS A 56 -2.56 -6.92 -4.01
N ALA A 57 -3.74 -6.44 -4.41
CA ALA A 57 -4.85 -7.29 -4.82
C ALA A 57 -4.70 -7.94 -6.22
N PHE A 58 -3.63 -7.65 -6.96
CA PHE A 58 -3.44 -8.10 -8.35
C PHE A 58 -2.27 -9.06 -8.55
N CYS A 59 -1.18 -8.89 -7.79
CA CYS A 59 0.04 -9.69 -7.95
C CYS A 59 0.41 -10.49 -6.70
N GLU A 60 -0.42 -10.42 -5.65
CA GLU A 60 -0.20 -11.12 -4.37
C GLU A 60 1.14 -10.79 -3.69
N GLN A 61 1.79 -9.70 -4.13
CA GLN A 61 3.00 -9.14 -3.54
C GLN A 61 2.70 -7.85 -2.78
N TRP A 62 3.72 -7.29 -2.15
CA TRP A 62 3.64 -6.04 -1.40
C TRP A 62 4.15 -4.88 -2.24
N HIS A 63 3.53 -3.71 -2.06
CA HIS A 63 3.91 -2.47 -2.70
C HIS A 63 4.04 -1.35 -1.68
N ILE A 64 4.68 -0.25 -2.07
CA ILE A 64 4.77 0.96 -1.25
C ILE A 64 3.87 2.04 -1.84
N GLY A 65 3.10 2.69 -0.99
CA GLY A 65 2.17 3.74 -1.34
C GLY A 65 2.15 4.84 -0.29
N ARG A 66 1.38 5.89 -0.54
CA ARG A 66 1.07 6.88 0.50
C ARG A 66 0.33 6.17 1.63
N ALA A 67 0.77 6.38 2.87
CA ALA A 67 0.03 5.94 4.05
C ALA A 67 -1.36 6.61 4.06
N MET A 68 -2.38 5.81 4.30
CA MET A 68 -3.78 6.25 4.35
C MET A 68 -4.32 6.00 5.75
N SER A 69 -5.12 6.92 6.27
CA SER A 69 -5.85 6.66 7.51
C SER A 69 -6.87 5.53 7.30
N LEU A 70 -7.32 4.92 8.41
CA LEU A 70 -8.36 3.89 8.36
C LEU A 70 -9.64 4.40 7.68
N ASP A 71 -10.03 5.65 7.94
CA ASP A 71 -11.20 6.26 7.32
C ASP A 71 -11.00 6.48 5.82
N GLU A 72 -9.83 6.94 5.38
CA GLU A 72 -9.50 7.08 3.96
C GLU A 72 -9.56 5.73 3.23
N LEU A 73 -9.06 4.67 3.86
CA LEU A 73 -9.11 3.31 3.33
C LEU A 73 -10.55 2.79 3.26
N ARG A 74 -11.35 3.00 4.30
CA ARG A 74 -12.77 2.64 4.32
C ARG A 74 -13.54 3.33 3.21
N SER A 75 -13.41 4.66 3.06
CA SER A 75 -14.06 5.41 1.97
C SER A 75 -13.60 4.94 0.59
N SER A 76 -12.33 4.55 0.45
CA SER A 76 -11.80 4.02 -0.79
C SER A 76 -12.29 2.60 -1.08
N ALA A 77 -12.65 1.82 -0.06
CA ALA A 77 -13.13 0.44 -0.18
C ALA A 77 -14.65 0.31 -0.38
N THR A 78 -15.48 1.30 0.01
CA THR A 78 -16.95 1.17 0.04
C THR A 78 -17.75 1.99 -0.98
N GLY A 79 -17.13 2.95 -1.68
CA GLY A 79 -17.87 3.78 -2.64
C GLY A 79 -18.02 3.18 -4.04
#